data_AF-A0A8J6TV30-F1
#
_entry.id   AF-A0A8J6TV30-F1
#
_cell.length_a   1.000
_cell.length_b   1.000
_cell.length_c   1.000
_cell.angle_alpha   90.00
_cell.angle_beta   90.00
_cell.angle_gamma   90.00
#
_symmetry.space_group_name_H-M   'P 1'
#
loop_
_entity.id
_entity.type
_entity.pdbx_description
1 polymer ?
#
loop_
_entity_poly.entity_id
_entity_poly.type
_entity_poly.pdbx_seq_one_letter_code
_entity_poly.pdbx_strand_id
1 'polypeptide(L)'
;QYGQGMFYVMLIAGVLILFSTQLGIFEALVRNFTDAAHATSPRLRRLLEGDPRKFYYPYMLLVLAVIAIMIHLATPVRLVQISANMSNLGALMFPFMLMYLNSKLPRPARPRPWHYVILVLNFLFFGFFFVNFVYELATGSALVKF
;
A
#
# COMPACT_ATOMS: atom_id res chain seq x y z
N GLN A 1 31.46 -18.19 6.43
CA GLN A 1 31.41 -16.80 6.90
C GLN A 1 31.27 -15.92 5.68
N TYR A 2 30.05 -15.47 5.34
CA TYR A 2 29.89 -14.51 4.24
C TYR A 2 30.56 -13.22 4.69
N GLY A 3 31.69 -12.90 4.06
CA GLY A 3 32.61 -11.85 4.50
C GLY A 3 31.96 -10.47 4.50
N GLN A 4 32.50 -9.56 5.32
CA GLN A 4 32.09 -8.16 5.45
C GLN A 4 31.73 -7.47 4.12
N GLY A 5 32.38 -7.83 3.00
CA GLY A 5 32.03 -7.34 1.67
C GLY A 5 30.59 -7.64 1.24
N MET A 6 30.11 -8.86 1.44
CA MET A 6 28.71 -9.24 1.12
C MET A 6 27.72 -8.45 1.97
N PHE A 7 28.06 -8.17 3.24
CA PHE A 7 27.24 -7.37 4.14
C PHE A 7 27.07 -5.94 3.62
N TYR A 8 28.16 -5.26 3.24
CA TYR A 8 28.08 -3.91 2.68
C TYR A 8 27.33 -3.87 1.33
N VAL A 9 27.53 -4.87 0.48
CA VAL A 9 26.78 -4.98 -0.78
C VAL A 9 25.29 -5.14 -0.53
N MET A 10 24.88 -6.00 0.41
CA MET A 10 23.47 -6.16 0.77
C MET A 10 22.87 -4.90 1.41
N LEU A 11 23.65 -4.15 2.21
CA LEU A 11 23.20 -2.87 2.75
C LEU A 11 22.96 -1.85 1.63
N ILE A 12 23.89 -1.71 0.69
CA ILE A 12 23.75 -0.78 -0.44
C ILE A 12 22.55 -1.20 -1.30
N ALA A 13 22.43 -2.49 -1.63
CA ALA A 13 21.30 -3.01 -2.39
C ALA A 13 19.96 -2.75 -1.67
N GLY A 14 19.91 -3.02 -0.36
CA GLY A 14 18.74 -2.75 0.47
C GLY A 14 18.36 -1.26 0.47
N VAL A 15 19.34 -0.37 0.62
CA VAL A 15 19.13 1.09 0.55
C VAL A 15 18.59 1.48 -0.82
N LEU A 16 19.17 1.02 -1.92
CA LEU A 16 18.72 1.40 -3.28
C LEU A 16 17.30 0.91 -3.58
N ILE A 17 16.97 -0.34 -3.19
CA ILE A 17 15.65 -0.92 -3.39
C ILE A 17 14.61 -0.21 -2.53
N LEU A 18 14.89 -0.03 -1.23
CA LEU A 18 13.96 0.61 -0.31
C LEU A 18 13.80 2.08 -0.65
N PHE A 19 14.88 2.82 -0.91
CA PHE A 19 14.82 4.25 -1.20
C PHE A 19 13.95 4.56 -2.42
N SER A 20 14.17 3.87 -3.54
CA SER A 20 13.37 4.06 -4.74
C SER A 20 11.89 3.70 -4.53
N THR A 21 11.62 2.59 -3.84
CA THR A 21 10.25 2.15 -3.53
C THR A 21 9.54 3.11 -2.59
N GLN A 22 10.21 3.56 -1.53
CA GLN A 22 9.65 4.49 -0.53
C GLN A 22 9.33 5.85 -1.17
N LEU A 23 10.21 6.39 -2.02
CA LEU A 23 9.93 7.61 -2.77
C LEU A 23 8.72 7.46 -3.69
N GLY A 24 8.64 6.37 -4.43
CA GLY A 24 7.50 6.11 -5.32
C GLY A 24 6.17 5.99 -4.58
N ILE A 25 6.15 5.29 -3.44
CA ILE A 25 4.94 5.14 -2.60
C ILE A 25 4.55 6.49 -1.99
N PHE A 26 5.51 7.25 -1.48
CA PHE A 26 5.27 8.57 -0.90
C PHE A 26 4.63 9.52 -1.92
N GLU A 27 5.21 9.63 -3.11
CA GLU A 27 4.68 10.48 -4.18
C GLU A 27 3.28 10.02 -4.61
N ALA A 28 3.09 8.71 -4.83
CA ALA A 28 1.80 8.16 -5.23
C ALA A 28 0.71 8.43 -4.18
N LEU A 29 1.02 8.32 -2.89
CA LEU A 29 0.09 8.60 -1.81
C LEU A 29 -0.31 10.08 -1.78
N VAL A 30 0.67 10.99 -1.83
CA VAL A 30 0.42 12.43 -1.80
C VAL A 30 -0.43 12.84 -3.00
N ARG A 31 -0.11 12.35 -4.19
CA ARG A 31 -0.85 12.64 -5.43
C ARG A 31 -2.25 12.05 -5.41
N ASN A 32 -2.40 10.75 -5.15
CA ASN A 32 -3.71 10.09 -5.16
C ASN A 32 -4.67 10.70 -4.13
N PHE A 33 -4.17 11.06 -2.95
CA PHE A 33 -4.98 11.70 -1.92
C PHE A 33 -5.37 13.13 -2.31
N THR A 34 -4.44 13.91 -2.87
CA THR A 34 -4.72 15.26 -3.38
C THR A 34 -5.79 15.22 -4.47
N ASP A 35 -5.66 14.31 -5.43
CA ASP A 35 -6.61 14.15 -6.53
C ASP A 35 -7.99 13.69 -6.03
N ALA A 36 -8.03 12.72 -5.12
CA ALA A 36 -9.27 12.24 -4.52
C ALA A 36 -9.97 13.34 -3.70
N ALA A 37 -9.22 14.10 -2.89
CA ALA A 37 -9.73 15.19 -2.08
C ALA A 37 -10.28 16.33 -2.96
N HIS A 38 -9.55 16.66 -4.03
CA HIS A 38 -9.98 17.66 -5.01
C HIS A 38 -11.22 17.23 -5.79
N ALA A 39 -11.30 15.95 -6.20
CA ALA A 39 -12.45 15.41 -6.94
C ALA A 39 -13.71 15.28 -6.08
N THR A 40 -13.57 14.96 -4.80
CA THR A 40 -14.70 14.62 -3.91
C THR A 40 -15.27 15.83 -3.17
N SER A 41 -14.49 16.88 -2.94
CA SER A 41 -14.90 18.01 -2.09
C SER A 41 -15.01 19.34 -2.86
N PRO A 42 -16.23 19.77 -3.24
CA PRO A 42 -16.48 21.10 -3.78
C PRO A 42 -16.09 22.23 -2.82
N ARG A 43 -16.15 21.97 -1.50
CA ARG A 43 -15.74 22.92 -0.47
C ARG A 43 -14.23 23.15 -0.47
N LEU A 44 -13.46 22.07 -0.61
CA LEU A 44 -12.00 22.13 -0.69
C LEU A 44 -11.59 22.86 -1.97
N ARG A 45 -12.19 22.52 -3.12
CA ARG A 45 -11.94 23.20 -4.40
C ARG A 45 -12.23 24.71 -4.36
N ARG A 46 -13.29 25.15 -3.67
CA ARG A 46 -13.59 26.58 -3.45
C ARG A 46 -12.56 27.25 -2.54
N LEU A 47 -12.12 26.57 -1.48
CA LEU A 47 -11.16 27.09 -0.50
C LEU A 47 -9.74 27.22 -1.10
N LEU A 48 -9.42 26.38 -2.09
CA LEU A 48 -8.14 26.38 -2.81
C LEU A 48 -8.16 27.20 -4.10
N GLU A 49 -9.27 27.90 -4.40
CA GLU A 49 -9.43 28.74 -5.61
C GLU A 49 -9.16 27.97 -6.93
N GLY A 50 -9.30 26.64 -6.91
CA GLY A 50 -9.02 25.78 -8.05
C GLY A 50 -7.54 25.48 -8.32
N ASP A 51 -6.59 25.89 -7.48
CA ASP A 51 -5.18 25.48 -7.58
C ASP A 51 -4.87 24.28 -6.66
N PRO A 52 -4.70 23.06 -7.20
CA PRO A 52 -4.43 21.86 -6.40
C PRO A 52 -3.07 21.90 -5.69
N ARG A 53 -2.12 22.72 -6.17
CA ARG A 53 -0.75 22.77 -5.65
C ARG A 53 -0.71 23.29 -4.22
N LYS A 54 -1.61 24.21 -3.89
CA LYS A 54 -1.77 24.79 -2.55
C LYS A 54 -2.17 23.73 -1.49
N PHE A 55 -2.79 22.62 -1.89
CA PHE A 55 -3.06 21.48 -1.00
C PHE A 55 -1.95 20.44 -1.03
N TYR A 56 -1.36 20.21 -2.22
CA TYR A 56 -0.32 19.23 -2.44
C TYR A 56 0.91 19.47 -1.54
N TYR A 57 1.49 20.67 -1.53
CA TYR A 57 2.73 20.93 -0.79
C TYR A 57 2.56 20.86 0.74
N PRO A 58 1.50 21.43 1.36
CA PRO A 58 1.27 21.25 2.79
C PRO A 58 0.96 19.81 3.17
N TYR A 59 0.21 19.07 2.36
CA TYR A 59 -0.06 17.65 2.61
C TYR A 59 1.23 16.83 2.51
N MET A 60 2.08 17.10 1.53
CA MET A 60 3.40 16.49 1.39
C MET A 60 4.27 16.72 2.65
N LEU A 61 4.30 17.95 3.17
CA LEU A 61 5.04 18.27 4.41
C LEU A 61 4.46 17.58 5.63
N LEU A 62 3.12 17.49 5.73
CA LEU A 62 2.44 16.77 6.80
C LEU A 62 2.83 15.29 6.79
N VAL A 63 2.75 14.63 5.64
CA VAL A 63 3.12 13.22 5.50
C VAL A 63 4.61 13.02 5.85
N LEU A 64 5.49 13.92 5.41
CA LEU A 64 6.91 13.87 5.75
C LEU A 64 7.15 13.98 7.27
N ALA A 65 6.46 14.91 7.95
CA ALA A 65 6.55 15.08 9.39
C ALA A 65 6.06 13.83 10.15
N VAL A 66 4.95 13.23 9.70
CA VAL A 66 4.42 11.98 10.27
C VAL A 66 5.42 10.84 10.10
N ILE A 67 6.00 10.66 8.92
CA ILE A 67 7.03 9.64 8.67
C ILE A 67 8.25 9.86 9.57
N ALA A 68 8.73 11.10 9.69
CA ALA A 68 9.85 11.44 10.54
C ALA A 68 9.58 11.06 12.01
N ILE A 69 8.40 11.37 12.54
CA ILE A 69 8.00 10.98 13.90
C ILE A 69 7.94 9.46 14.04
N MET A 70 7.31 8.77 13.09
CA MET A 70 7.11 7.32 13.13
C MET A 70 8.42 6.52 13.14
N ILE A 71 9.45 6.99 12.42
CA ILE A 71 10.78 6.35 12.40
C ILE A 71 11.44 6.36 13.79
N HIS A 72 11.15 7.36 14.62
CA HIS A 72 11.72 7.45 15.98
C HIS A 72 10.93 6.62 17.02
N LEU A 73 9.67 6.27 16.74
CA LEU A 73 8.79 5.62 17.71
C LEU A 73 8.79 4.09 17.64
N ALA A 74 9.25 3.49 16.55
CA ALA A 74 9.09 2.05 16.33
C ALA A 74 10.35 1.38 15.79
N THR A 75 10.56 0.11 16.15
CA THR A 75 11.67 -0.70 15.63
C THR A 75 11.48 -0.90 14.12
N PRO A 76 12.41 -0.43 13.26
CA PRO A 76 12.23 -0.41 11.80
C PRO A 76 11.81 -1.75 11.20
N VAL A 77 12.31 -2.84 11.77
CA VAL A 77 12.01 -4.21 11.34
C VAL A 77 10.52 -4.54 11.46
N ARG A 78 9.86 -4.18 12.58
CA ARG A 78 8.42 -4.45 12.77
C ARG A 78 7.57 -3.60 11.83
N LEU A 79 7.95 -2.33 11.61
CA LEU A 79 7.22 -1.44 10.70
C LEU A 79 7.25 -1.97 9.26
N VAL A 80 8.43 -2.43 8.81
CA VAL A 80 8.59 -3.03 7.48
C VAL A 80 7.78 -4.32 7.35
N GLN A 81 7.80 -5.19 8.37
CA GLN A 81 7.02 -6.42 8.36
C GLN A 81 5.51 -6.16 8.32
N ILE A 82 5.01 -5.23 9.13
CA ILE A 82 3.59 -4.86 9.14
C ILE A 82 3.21 -4.25 7.78
N SER A 83 4.01 -3.32 7.25
CA SER A 83 3.78 -2.69 5.95
C SER A 83 3.79 -3.71 4.80
N ALA A 84 4.73 -4.65 4.80
CA ALA A 84 4.78 -5.73 3.81
C ALA A 84 3.50 -6.58 3.83
N ASN A 85 3.03 -6.97 5.03
CA ASN A 85 1.81 -7.76 5.19
C ASN A 85 0.52 -6.98 4.90
N MET A 86 0.51 -5.65 5.02
CA MET A 86 -0.60 -4.81 4.57
C MET A 86 -0.86 -4.93 3.06
N SER A 87 0.12 -5.36 2.26
CA SER A 87 -0.11 -5.65 0.84
C SER A 87 -1.13 -6.78 0.63
N ASN A 88 -1.25 -7.72 1.58
CA ASN A 88 -2.26 -8.78 1.55
C ASN A 88 -3.68 -8.22 1.75
N LEU A 89 -3.82 -7.11 2.50
CA LEU A 89 -5.10 -6.39 2.62
C LEU A 89 -5.52 -5.76 1.29
N GLY A 90 -4.57 -5.20 0.55
CA GLY A 90 -4.81 -4.75 -0.82
C GLY A 90 -5.31 -5.90 -1.71
N ALA A 91 -4.63 -7.05 -1.66
CA ALA A 91 -5.02 -8.25 -2.39
C ALA A 91 -6.39 -8.83 -1.96
N LEU A 92 -6.90 -8.49 -0.78
CA LEU A 92 -8.27 -8.81 -0.36
C LEU A 92 -9.31 -7.86 -0.96
N MET A 93 -9.02 -6.54 -0.98
CA MET A 93 -9.97 -5.51 -1.38
C MET A 93 -10.09 -5.32 -2.89
N PHE A 94 -8.95 -5.29 -3.60
CA PHE A 94 -8.92 -4.99 -5.03
C PHE A 94 -9.65 -6.00 -5.91
N PRO A 95 -9.62 -7.33 -5.65
CA PRO A 95 -10.39 -8.28 -6.44
C PRO A 95 -11.87 -7.97 -6.46
N PHE A 96 -12.51 -7.68 -5.31
CA PHE A 96 -13.94 -7.35 -5.28
C PHE A 96 -14.24 -6.03 -5.97
N MET A 97 -13.40 -5.01 -5.76
CA MET A 97 -13.51 -3.73 -6.47
C MET A 97 -13.45 -3.92 -7.98
N LEU A 98 -12.54 -4.76 -8.46
CA LEU A 98 -12.39 -5.10 -9.88
C LEU A 98 -13.58 -5.92 -10.39
N MET A 99 -14.08 -6.90 -9.63
CA MET A 99 -15.29 -7.64 -9.99
C MET A 99 -16.49 -6.69 -10.14
N TYR A 100 -16.65 -5.74 -9.22
CA TYR A 100 -17.70 -4.72 -9.28
C TYR A 100 -17.53 -3.81 -10.51
N LEU A 101 -16.33 -3.29 -10.76
CA LEU A 101 -16.08 -2.43 -11.91
C LEU A 101 -16.29 -3.18 -13.23
N ASN A 102 -15.82 -4.42 -13.33
CA ASN A 102 -16.00 -5.29 -14.50
C ASN A 102 -17.47 -5.59 -14.79
N SER A 103 -18.32 -5.66 -13.76
CA SER A 103 -19.76 -5.84 -13.92
C SER A 103 -20.44 -4.63 -14.60
N LYS A 104 -19.88 -3.43 -14.41
CA LYS A 104 -20.39 -2.18 -15.01
C LYS A 104 -19.88 -1.92 -16.43
N LEU A 105 -18.92 -2.70 -16.93
CA LEU A 105 -18.36 -2.50 -18.27
C LEU A 105 -19.37 -2.88 -19.38
N PRO A 106 -19.30 -2.19 -20.54
CA PRO A 106 -20.06 -2.56 -21.73
C PRO A 106 -19.75 -4.00 -22.15
N ARG A 107 -20.77 -4.72 -22.63
CA ARG A 107 -20.67 -6.14 -23.06
C ARG A 107 -19.41 -6.51 -23.86
N PRO A 108 -18.91 -5.71 -24.83
CA PRO A 108 -17.69 -6.06 -25.59
C PRO A 108 -16.39 -5.99 -24.78
N ALA A 109 -16.36 -5.29 -23.64
CA ALA A 109 -15.19 -5.15 -22.78
C ALA A 109 -15.27 -6.02 -21.51
N ARG A 110 -16.32 -6.84 -21.36
CA ARG A 110 -16.48 -7.67 -20.17
C ARG A 110 -15.45 -8.81 -20.18
N PRO A 111 -14.67 -8.97 -19.10
CA PRO A 111 -13.72 -10.07 -19.01
C PRO A 111 -14.46 -11.41 -18.97
N ARG A 112 -13.80 -12.44 -19.52
CA ARG A 112 -14.32 -13.81 -19.51
C ARG A 112 -14.56 -14.30 -18.08
N PRO A 113 -15.55 -15.18 -17.82
CA PRO A 113 -15.90 -15.69 -16.49
C PRO A 113 -14.71 -16.25 -15.69
N TRP A 114 -13.73 -16.83 -16.38
CA TRP A 114 -12.49 -17.33 -15.77
C TRP A 114 -11.68 -16.28 -14.99
N HIS A 115 -11.75 -15.00 -15.36
CA HIS A 115 -11.08 -13.93 -14.63
C HIS A 115 -11.66 -13.77 -13.22
N TYR A 116 -12.98 -13.96 -13.06
CA TYR A 116 -13.62 -13.92 -11.75
C TYR A 116 -13.15 -15.09 -10.87
N VAL A 117 -12.98 -16.29 -11.45
CA VAL A 117 -12.46 -17.46 -10.72
C VAL A 117 -11.03 -17.21 -10.22
N ILE A 118 -10.15 -16.68 -11.08
CA ILE A 118 -8.77 -16.34 -10.69
C ILE A 118 -8.76 -15.29 -9.57
N LEU A 119 -9.62 -14.27 -9.66
CA LEU A 119 -9.74 -13.24 -8.63
C LEU A 119 -10.26 -13.80 -7.29
N VAL A 120 -11.18 -14.77 -7.31
CA VAL A 120 -11.63 -15.47 -6.09
C VAL A 120 -10.50 -16.32 -5.49
N LEU A 121 -9.74 -17.05 -6.31
CA LEU A 121 -8.58 -17.82 -5.84
C LEU A 121 -7.52 -16.91 -5.23
N ASN A 122 -7.26 -15.75 -5.84
CA ASN A 122 -6.36 -14.73 -5.30
C ASN A 122 -6.82 -14.26 -3.91
N PHE A 123 -8.11 -13.92 -3.78
CA PHE A 123 -8.71 -13.55 -2.50
C PHE A 123 -8.55 -14.63 -1.44
N LEU A 124 -8.82 -15.90 -1.77
CA LEU A 124 -8.70 -17.01 -0.81
C LEU A 124 -7.25 -17.21 -0.37
N PHE A 125 -6.31 -17.17 -1.31
CA PHE A 125 -4.89 -17.34 -1.04
C PHE A 125 -4.35 -16.21 -0.15
N PHE A 126 -4.48 -14.95 -0.59
CA PHE A 126 -3.97 -13.81 0.16
C PHE A 126 -4.76 -13.56 1.45
N GLY A 127 -6.05 -13.88 1.47
CA GLY A 127 -6.89 -13.78 2.65
C GLY A 127 -6.48 -14.73 3.76
N PHE A 128 -6.10 -15.96 3.42
CA PHE A 128 -5.54 -16.90 4.40
C PHE A 128 -4.28 -16.33 5.08
N PHE A 129 -3.32 -15.81 4.29
CA PHE A 129 -2.11 -15.21 4.84
C PHE A 129 -2.39 -13.96 5.67
N PHE A 130 -3.35 -13.12 5.24
CA PHE A 130 -3.74 -11.95 5.99
C PHE A 130 -4.38 -12.29 7.34
N VAL A 131 -5.27 -13.28 7.39
CA VAL A 131 -5.88 -13.74 8.65
C VAL A 131 -4.82 -14.31 9.58
N ASN A 132 -3.88 -15.11 9.06
CA ASN A 132 -2.76 -15.63 9.86
C ASN A 132 -1.90 -14.48 10.42
N PHE A 133 -1.58 -13.47 9.61
CA PHE A 133 -0.86 -12.27 10.05
C PHE A 133 -1.62 -11.47 11.13
N VAL A 134 -2.94 -11.24 10.95
CA VAL A 134 -3.75 -10.52 11.95
C VAL A 134 -3.80 -11.29 13.27
N TYR A 135 -3.89 -12.61 13.20
CA TYR A 135 -3.84 -13.47 14.37
C TYR A 135 -2.46 -13.41 15.06
N GLU A 136 -1.37 -13.46 14.30
CA GLU A 136 -0.01 -13.31 14.84
C GLU A 136 0.19 -11.93 15.50
N LEU A 137 -0.34 -10.87 14.89
CA LEU A 137 -0.30 -9.51 15.45
C LEU A 137 -1.09 -9.41 16.76
N ALA A 138 -2.24 -10.09 16.86
CA ALA A 138 -3.14 -10.02 18.01
C ALA A 138 -2.72 -10.95 19.16
N THR A 139 -2.20 -12.14 18.86
CA THR A 139 -1.96 -13.23 19.83
C THR A 139 -0.47 -13.51 20.05
N GLY A 140 0.42 -12.87 19.29
CA GLY A 140 1.88 -13.06 19.40
C GLY A 140 2.37 -14.45 18.97
N SER A 141 1.49 -15.27 18.38
CA SER A 141 1.79 -16.59 17.84
C SER A 141 1.03 -16.79 16.54
N ALA A 142 1.70 -17.33 15.52
CA ALA A 142 1.08 -17.63 14.24
C ALA A 142 0.03 -18.75 14.39
N LEU A 143 -1.11 -18.60 13.72
CA LEU A 143 -2.20 -19.59 13.73
C LEU A 143 -1.75 -20.90 13.08
N VAL A 144 -0.96 -20.79 12.01
CA VAL A 144 -0.30 -21.90 11.32
C VAL A 144 1.15 -21.50 11.09
N LYS A 145 2.07 -22.30 11.63
CA LYS A 145 3.50 -22.20 11.35
C LYS A 145 3.81 -23.02 10.11
N PHE A 146 4.45 -22.41 9.12
CA PHE A 146 4.99 -23.07 7.94
C PHE A 146 6.50 -23.21 8.09
#